data_AF-A0A7C4I3R8-F1
#
_entry.id   AF-A0A7C4I3R8-F1
#
_cell.length_a   1.000
_cell.length_b   1.000
_cell.length_c   1.000
_cell.angle_alpha   90.00
_cell.angle_beta   90.00
_cell.angle_gamma   90.00
#
_symmetry.space_group_name_H-M   'P 1'
#
loop_
_entity.id
_entity.type
_entity.pdbx_description
1 polymer ?
#
loop_
_entity_poly.entity_id
_entity_poly.type
_entity_poly.pdbx_seq_one_letter_code
_entity_poly.pdbx_strand_id
1 'polypeptide(L)'
;MVSKKLADDLKKLFLKEIDLLTYNHLFTMKIIFEYIKNENINVPASYIEKKYGSVYVYEILKKLQNLELVKQIKPSDSKNSFYTLTEKGLLIAHILLEETEKVYKEAETIFVNSIIELVKYGRLVYGDGKGAIAFANALAKACSKIHKVNKHYEKVLDYEDKVDSNKIAEEMREILRSIKRDKTFLKQFAELALSSLTSRESDELSSSEDRDALIENILKKSIIPEIEFVSACIDSKLDPKYHRLIFAFKYSIEKFIENVKRTIIIFLTGVTTGILVYSIIILTLLFCLSYMSGALNLFLSTV
;
A
#
# COMPACT_ATOMS: atom_id res chain seq x y z
N MET A 1 -28.85 5.59 7.68
CA MET A 1 -28.03 5.62 8.90
C MET A 1 -28.87 5.02 10.01
N VAL A 2 -28.65 3.75 10.34
CA VAL A 2 -29.45 3.03 11.35
C VAL A 2 -29.03 3.54 12.74
N SER A 3 -29.99 3.86 13.61
CA SER A 3 -29.64 4.37 14.95
C SER A 3 -28.88 3.29 15.74
N LYS A 4 -27.85 3.68 16.49
CA LYS A 4 -27.03 2.77 17.32
C LYS A 4 -27.86 1.85 18.22
N LYS A 5 -28.98 2.37 18.74
CA LYS A 5 -29.94 1.63 19.56
C LYS A 5 -30.70 0.56 18.75
N LEU A 6 -31.10 0.89 17.52
CA LEU A 6 -31.74 -0.07 16.61
C LEU A 6 -30.77 -1.19 16.21
N ALA A 7 -29.50 -0.86 15.95
CA ALA A 7 -28.47 -1.87 15.66
C ALA A 7 -28.25 -2.82 16.87
N ASP A 8 -28.18 -2.29 18.10
CA ASP A 8 -28.05 -3.10 19.32
C ASP A 8 -29.28 -3.97 19.61
N ASP A 9 -30.49 -3.46 19.35
CA ASP A 9 -31.74 -4.19 19.53
C ASP A 9 -31.91 -5.30 18.45
N LEU A 10 -31.54 -5.00 17.20
CA LEU A 10 -31.49 -5.99 16.12
C LEU A 10 -30.40 -7.04 16.37
N LYS A 11 -29.25 -6.65 16.92
CA LYS A 11 -28.18 -7.57 17.34
C LYS A 11 -28.70 -8.58 18.36
N LYS A 12 -29.48 -8.14 19.36
CA LYS A 12 -30.15 -9.06 20.32
C LYS A 12 -31.17 -9.98 19.67
N LEU A 13 -31.90 -9.49 18.67
CA LEU A 13 -32.92 -10.25 17.96
C LEU A 13 -32.30 -11.34 17.06
N PHE A 14 -31.20 -11.01 16.39
CA PHE A 14 -30.53 -11.88 15.41
C PHE A 14 -29.34 -12.65 15.99
N LEU A 15 -28.90 -12.39 17.22
CA LEU A 15 -27.76 -13.06 17.87
C LEU A 15 -27.88 -14.59 17.83
N LYS A 16 -29.06 -15.15 18.13
CA LYS A 16 -29.30 -16.60 18.03
C LYS A 16 -29.17 -17.16 16.62
N GLU A 17 -29.49 -16.36 15.60
CA GLU A 17 -29.42 -16.79 14.20
C GLU A 17 -28.02 -16.55 13.62
N ILE A 18 -27.33 -15.51 14.09
CA ILE A 18 -25.91 -15.25 13.80
C ILE A 18 -25.03 -16.34 14.41
N ASP A 19 -25.36 -16.85 15.61
CA ASP A 19 -24.66 -17.98 16.24
C ASP A 19 -24.75 -19.28 15.41
N LEU A 20 -25.75 -19.42 14.54
CA LEU A 20 -25.90 -20.55 13.63
C LEU A 20 -25.08 -20.39 12.33
N LEU A 21 -24.56 -19.19 12.06
CA LEU A 21 -23.82 -18.87 10.84
C LEU A 21 -22.32 -19.08 11.03
N THR A 22 -21.82 -20.16 10.42
CA THR A 22 -20.37 -20.33 10.23
C THR A 22 -19.74 -19.22 9.38
N TYR A 23 -18.43 -19.06 9.51
CA TYR A 23 -17.58 -18.19 8.69
C TYR A 23 -17.96 -18.19 7.20
N ASN A 24 -18.09 -19.38 6.62
CA ASN A 24 -18.33 -19.56 5.20
C ASN A 24 -19.69 -19.00 4.75
N HIS A 25 -20.71 -19.04 5.63
CA HIS A 25 -22.00 -18.42 5.38
C HIS A 25 -21.88 -16.90 5.30
N LEU A 26 -21.18 -16.30 6.27
CA LEU A 26 -21.01 -14.85 6.35
C LEU A 26 -20.16 -14.30 5.20
N PHE A 27 -19.09 -15.01 4.85
CA PHE A 27 -18.25 -14.69 3.71
C PHE A 27 -19.03 -14.73 2.39
N THR A 28 -19.87 -15.76 2.21
CA THR A 28 -20.74 -15.88 1.03
C THR A 28 -21.77 -14.75 0.96
N MET A 29 -22.42 -14.40 2.08
CA MET A 29 -23.35 -13.27 2.15
C MET A 29 -22.67 -11.94 1.80
N LYS A 30 -21.43 -11.74 2.25
CA LYS A 30 -20.64 -10.56 1.91
C LYS A 30 -20.33 -10.47 0.41
N ILE A 31 -19.90 -11.57 -0.22
CA ILE A 31 -19.66 -11.60 -1.68
C ILE A 31 -20.92 -11.15 -2.42
N ILE A 32 -22.08 -11.66 -1.99
CA ILE A 32 -23.37 -11.29 -2.60
C ILE A 32 -23.66 -9.81 -2.37
N PHE A 33 -23.51 -9.32 -1.14
CA PHE A 33 -23.76 -7.93 -0.77
C PHE A 33 -22.88 -6.93 -1.54
N GLU A 34 -21.56 -7.16 -1.61
CA GLU A 34 -20.62 -6.28 -2.30
C GLU A 34 -20.90 -6.22 -3.80
N TYR A 35 -21.27 -7.36 -4.41
CA TYR A 35 -21.65 -7.39 -5.81
C TYR A 35 -22.93 -6.59 -6.07
N ILE A 36 -23.98 -6.81 -5.28
CA ILE A 36 -25.24 -6.06 -5.41
C ILE A 36 -24.98 -4.56 -5.21
N LYS A 37 -24.17 -4.19 -4.23
CA LYS A 37 -23.85 -2.79 -3.94
C LYS A 37 -23.11 -2.10 -5.09
N ASN A 38 -22.24 -2.80 -5.80
CA ASN A 38 -21.43 -2.22 -6.88
C ASN A 38 -22.13 -2.25 -8.24
N GLU A 39 -22.82 -3.34 -8.56
CA GLU A 39 -23.37 -3.60 -9.90
C GLU A 39 -24.89 -3.36 -9.97
N ASN A 40 -25.55 -3.20 -8.82
CA ASN A 40 -27.01 -3.02 -8.68
C ASN A 40 -27.85 -4.12 -9.37
N ILE A 41 -27.29 -5.33 -9.48
CA ILE A 41 -27.90 -6.51 -10.09
C ILE A 41 -27.68 -7.76 -9.24
N ASN A 42 -28.48 -8.80 -9.50
CA ASN A 42 -28.39 -10.08 -8.81
C ASN A 42 -27.10 -10.83 -9.17
N VAL A 43 -26.62 -11.65 -8.24
CA VAL A 43 -25.28 -12.23 -8.29
C VAL A 43 -25.32 -13.61 -8.95
N PRO A 44 -24.58 -13.84 -10.05
CA PRO A 44 -24.47 -15.17 -10.65
C PRO A 44 -23.77 -16.15 -9.71
N ALA A 45 -24.25 -17.38 -9.63
CA ALA A 45 -23.64 -18.43 -8.80
C ALA A 45 -22.16 -18.67 -9.14
N SER A 46 -21.82 -18.61 -10.42
CA SER A 46 -20.45 -18.73 -10.94
C SER A 46 -19.52 -17.61 -10.45
N TYR A 47 -20.05 -16.41 -10.23
CA TYR A 47 -19.28 -15.32 -9.64
C TYR A 47 -18.96 -15.62 -8.17
N ILE A 48 -19.96 -16.10 -7.42
CA ILE A 48 -19.80 -16.44 -6.01
C ILE A 48 -18.81 -17.59 -5.86
N GLU A 49 -18.91 -18.64 -6.66
CA GLU A 49 -17.95 -19.76 -6.70
C GLU A 49 -16.53 -19.27 -6.99
N LYS A 50 -16.35 -18.43 -8.01
CA LYS A 50 -15.03 -17.89 -8.38
C LYS A 50 -14.42 -17.06 -7.24
N LYS A 51 -15.23 -16.25 -6.56
CA LYS A 51 -14.77 -15.43 -5.44
C LYS A 51 -14.54 -16.23 -4.16
N TYR A 52 -15.36 -17.25 -3.93
CA TYR A 52 -15.23 -18.16 -2.81
C TYR A 52 -14.04 -19.12 -2.97
N GLY A 53 -13.70 -19.46 -4.22
CA GLY A 53 -12.57 -20.34 -4.56
C GLY A 53 -12.86 -21.83 -4.40
N SER A 54 -14.13 -22.23 -4.24
CA SER A 54 -14.51 -23.63 -4.05
C SER A 54 -15.98 -23.89 -4.41
N VAL A 55 -16.25 -25.07 -4.96
CA VAL A 55 -17.61 -25.58 -5.26
C VAL A 55 -18.45 -25.82 -4.00
N TYR A 56 -17.83 -25.88 -2.82
CA TYR A 56 -18.54 -26.02 -1.54
C TYR A 56 -19.53 -24.87 -1.27
N VAL A 57 -19.38 -23.74 -1.97
CA VAL A 57 -20.28 -22.58 -1.91
C VAL A 57 -21.74 -22.95 -2.17
N TYR A 58 -22.03 -23.97 -2.98
CA TYR A 58 -23.41 -24.37 -3.29
C TYR A 58 -24.14 -24.97 -2.08
N GLU A 59 -23.44 -25.72 -1.22
CA GLU A 59 -24.03 -26.22 0.03
C GLU A 59 -24.31 -25.09 1.01
N ILE A 60 -23.41 -24.11 1.05
CA ILE A 60 -23.52 -22.90 1.88
C ILE A 60 -24.70 -22.06 1.41
N LEU A 61 -24.84 -21.83 0.10
CA LEU A 61 -25.98 -21.11 -0.48
C LEU A 61 -27.30 -21.80 -0.14
N LYS A 62 -27.36 -23.14 -0.21
CA LYS A 62 -28.54 -23.92 0.19
C LYS A 62 -28.87 -23.75 1.67
N LYS A 63 -27.88 -23.77 2.56
CA LYS A 63 -28.06 -23.50 3.99
C LYS A 63 -28.55 -22.06 4.24
N LEU A 64 -27.96 -21.08 3.56
CA LEU A 64 -28.38 -19.67 3.63
C LEU A 64 -29.81 -19.46 3.11
N GLN A 65 -30.24 -20.23 2.12
CA GLN A 65 -31.63 -20.24 1.64
C GLN A 65 -32.57 -20.83 2.70
N ASN A 66 -32.20 -21.95 3.33
CA ASN A 66 -32.99 -22.55 4.41
C ASN A 66 -33.15 -21.62 5.62
N LEU A 67 -32.18 -20.75 5.87
CA LEU A 67 -32.22 -19.72 6.91
C LEU A 67 -32.94 -18.43 6.47
N GLU A 68 -33.49 -18.42 5.25
CA GLU A 68 -34.16 -17.26 4.65
C GLU A 68 -33.28 -16.01 4.54
N LEU A 69 -31.96 -16.19 4.42
CA LEU A 69 -31.00 -15.08 4.30
C LEU A 69 -30.65 -14.78 2.84
N VAL A 70 -30.71 -15.79 1.98
CA VAL A 70 -30.43 -15.70 0.55
C VAL A 70 -31.64 -16.21 -0.22
N LYS A 71 -31.97 -15.54 -1.33
CA LYS A 71 -33.03 -15.94 -2.25
C LYS A 71 -32.45 -16.23 -3.62
N GLN A 72 -32.86 -17.35 -4.22
CA GLN A 72 -32.57 -17.66 -5.62
C GLN A 72 -33.68 -17.09 -6.48
N ILE A 73 -33.31 -16.35 -7.52
CA ILE A 73 -34.25 -15.61 -8.37
C ILE A 73 -34.61 -16.39 -9.64
N LYS A 74 -33.68 -17.21 -10.14
CA LYS A 74 -33.91 -18.08 -11.30
C LYS A 74 -33.58 -19.53 -10.96
N PRO A 75 -34.55 -20.45 -11.00
CA PRO A 75 -34.28 -21.88 -10.95
C PRO A 75 -33.73 -22.30 -12.31
N SER A 76 -32.45 -22.62 -12.34
CA SER A 76 -31.76 -23.28 -13.46
C SER A 76 -30.66 -24.13 -12.84
N ASP A 77 -30.02 -24.99 -13.64
CA ASP A 77 -28.85 -25.77 -13.20
C ASP A 77 -27.88 -24.89 -12.40
N SER A 78 -27.27 -25.45 -11.36
CA SER A 78 -26.59 -24.73 -10.27
C SER A 78 -25.63 -23.62 -10.70
N LYS A 79 -25.04 -23.71 -11.90
CA LYS A 79 -24.12 -22.71 -12.47
C LYS A 79 -24.79 -21.46 -13.07
N ASN A 80 -26.04 -21.55 -13.52
CA ASN A 80 -26.78 -20.43 -14.15
C ASN A 80 -27.79 -19.76 -13.19
N SER A 81 -27.75 -20.15 -11.91
CA SER A 81 -28.59 -19.57 -10.88
C SER A 81 -28.13 -18.16 -10.49
N PHE A 82 -29.09 -17.31 -10.18
CA PHE A 82 -28.85 -15.96 -9.65
C PHE A 82 -29.34 -15.88 -8.21
N TYR A 83 -28.54 -15.25 -7.36
CA TYR A 83 -28.80 -15.10 -5.94
C TYR A 83 -28.89 -13.63 -5.55
N THR A 84 -29.73 -13.35 -4.56
CA THR A 84 -29.80 -12.06 -3.86
C THR A 84 -29.89 -12.29 -2.36
N LEU A 85 -29.67 -11.24 -1.58
CA LEU A 85 -29.96 -11.26 -0.14
C LEU A 85 -31.42 -10.92 0.10
N THR A 86 -32.06 -11.62 1.04
CA THR A 86 -33.37 -11.19 1.56
C THR A 86 -33.21 -9.93 2.40
N GLU A 87 -34.31 -9.27 2.80
CA GLU A 87 -34.22 -8.13 3.72
C GLU A 87 -33.51 -8.50 5.03
N LYS A 88 -33.81 -9.70 5.54
CA LYS A 88 -33.14 -10.30 6.70
C LYS A 88 -31.64 -10.52 6.45
N GLY A 89 -31.28 -11.10 5.30
CA GLY A 89 -29.89 -11.31 4.91
C GLY A 89 -29.10 -10.02 4.70
N LEU A 90 -29.73 -9.00 4.12
CA LEU A 90 -29.15 -7.66 3.94
C LEU A 90 -28.83 -7.03 5.28
N LEU A 91 -29.77 -7.10 6.23
CA LEU A 91 -29.60 -6.53 7.56
C LEU A 91 -28.48 -7.20 8.33
N ILE A 92 -28.43 -8.53 8.33
CA ILE A 92 -27.36 -9.31 8.97
C ILE A 92 -26.01 -9.01 8.31
N ALA A 93 -25.94 -9.02 6.97
CA ALA A 93 -24.71 -8.68 6.25
C ALA A 93 -24.23 -7.26 6.57
N HIS A 94 -25.15 -6.30 6.70
CA HIS A 94 -24.82 -4.93 7.07
C HIS A 94 -24.25 -4.83 8.48
N ILE A 95 -24.92 -5.42 9.48
CA ILE A 95 -24.46 -5.44 10.87
C ILE A 95 -23.07 -6.07 10.97
N LEU A 96 -22.84 -7.18 10.28
CA LEU A 96 -21.54 -7.87 10.31
C LEU A 96 -20.43 -7.04 9.67
N LEU A 97 -20.72 -6.33 8.58
CA LEU A 97 -19.78 -5.41 7.95
C LEU A 97 -19.44 -4.26 8.90
N GLU A 98 -20.43 -3.66 9.55
CA GLU A 98 -20.21 -2.58 10.51
C GLU A 98 -19.37 -3.02 11.72
N GLU A 99 -19.65 -4.20 12.28
CA GLU A 99 -18.88 -4.75 13.40
C GLU A 99 -17.44 -5.07 12.99
N THR A 100 -17.25 -5.66 11.80
CA THR A 100 -15.92 -5.92 11.25
C THR A 100 -15.16 -4.61 11.04
N GLU A 101 -15.80 -3.60 10.44
CA GLU A 101 -15.19 -2.28 10.25
C GLU A 101 -14.81 -1.63 11.57
N LYS A 102 -15.62 -1.79 12.62
CA LYS A 102 -15.33 -1.28 13.95
C LYS A 102 -14.08 -1.93 14.54
N VAL A 103 -13.98 -3.25 14.49
CA VAL A 103 -12.81 -4.00 14.96
C VAL A 103 -11.53 -3.57 14.23
N TYR A 104 -11.62 -3.37 12.91
CA TYR A 104 -10.50 -2.87 12.11
C TYR A 104 -10.14 -1.41 12.42
N LYS A 105 -11.11 -0.53 12.67
CA LYS A 105 -10.84 0.85 13.10
C LYS A 105 -10.16 0.91 14.47
N GLU A 106 -10.57 0.04 15.39
CA GLU A 106 -9.93 -0.11 16.69
C GLU A 106 -8.49 -0.63 16.54
N ALA A 107 -8.27 -1.64 15.69
CA ALA A 107 -6.93 -2.15 15.37
C ALA A 107 -6.03 -1.07 14.72
N GLU A 108 -6.57 -0.30 13.78
CA GLU A 108 -5.90 0.84 13.17
C GLU A 108 -5.50 1.87 14.23
N THR A 109 -6.37 2.17 15.19
CA THR A 109 -6.10 3.11 16.28
C THR A 109 -4.98 2.61 17.20
N ILE A 110 -5.02 1.33 17.61
CA ILE A 110 -3.97 0.68 18.41
C ILE A 110 -2.63 0.74 17.67
N PHE A 111 -2.65 0.42 16.37
CA PHE A 111 -1.48 0.46 15.52
C PHE A 111 -0.89 1.88 15.44
N VAL A 112 -1.71 2.90 15.12
CA VAL A 112 -1.33 4.31 15.08
C VAL A 112 -0.67 4.73 16.39
N ASN A 113 -1.31 4.45 17.52
CA ASN A 113 -0.79 4.81 18.84
C ASN A 113 0.58 4.17 19.12
N SER A 114 0.83 2.97 18.57
CA SER A 114 2.13 2.31 18.73
C SER A 114 3.25 2.85 17.84
N ILE A 115 2.93 3.54 16.74
CA ILE A 115 3.94 4.02 15.78
C ILE A 115 4.06 5.55 15.71
N ILE A 116 3.10 6.30 16.25
CA ILE A 116 3.03 7.77 16.11
C ILE A 116 4.29 8.46 16.62
N GLU A 117 4.81 8.04 17.78
CA GLU A 117 6.05 8.60 18.32
C GLU A 117 7.25 8.26 17.45
N LEU A 118 7.29 7.04 16.87
CA LEU A 118 8.34 6.65 15.93
C LEU A 118 8.30 7.56 14.69
N VAL A 119 7.11 7.76 14.12
CA VAL A 119 6.90 8.62 12.95
C VAL A 119 7.27 10.08 13.24
N LYS A 120 7.01 10.61 14.43
CA LYS A 120 7.40 11.99 14.81
C LYS A 120 8.91 12.23 14.71
N TYR A 121 9.72 11.20 14.95
CA TYR A 121 11.19 11.27 14.82
C TYR A 121 11.69 10.99 13.41
N GLY A 122 10.79 10.62 12.49
CA GLY A 122 11.07 10.45 11.09
C GLY A 122 11.37 11.78 10.38
N ARG A 123 12.04 11.67 9.23
CA ARG A 123 12.56 12.81 8.46
C ARG A 123 11.48 13.61 7.75
N LEU A 124 10.34 12.99 7.43
CA LEU A 124 9.27 13.63 6.65
C LEU A 124 8.42 14.59 7.47
N VAL A 125 8.33 14.32 8.77
CA VAL A 125 7.38 14.98 9.64
C VAL A 125 8.08 15.78 10.73
N TYR A 126 9.26 15.35 11.17
CA TYR A 126 10.16 16.05 12.09
C TYR A 126 9.48 16.95 13.13
N GLY A 127 8.87 16.34 14.14
CA GLY A 127 8.24 17.07 15.25
C GLY A 127 6.89 17.73 14.91
N ASP A 128 6.42 17.72 13.66
CA ASP A 128 5.04 18.08 13.33
C ASP A 128 4.08 16.98 13.80
N GLY A 129 3.49 17.19 14.98
CA GLY A 129 2.52 16.25 15.53
C GLY A 129 1.34 15.97 14.58
N LYS A 130 0.94 16.93 13.74
CA LYS A 130 -0.19 16.75 12.82
C LYS A 130 0.19 15.89 11.61
N GLY A 131 1.34 16.16 10.99
CA GLY A 131 1.88 15.31 9.92
C GLY A 131 2.16 13.88 10.41
N ALA A 132 2.53 13.70 11.68
CA ALA A 132 2.87 12.38 12.22
C ALA A 132 1.62 11.51 12.35
N ILE A 133 0.53 12.11 12.83
CA ILE A 133 -0.78 11.49 12.89
C ILE A 133 -1.25 11.11 11.47
N ALA A 134 -1.13 12.02 10.51
CA ALA A 134 -1.57 11.75 9.13
C ALA A 134 -0.78 10.60 8.50
N PHE A 135 0.54 10.58 8.67
CA PHE A 135 1.40 9.53 8.15
C PHE A 135 1.15 8.18 8.85
N ALA A 136 1.01 8.17 10.18
CA ALA A 136 0.67 6.95 10.94
C ALA A 136 -0.71 6.39 10.54
N ASN A 137 -1.71 7.25 10.33
CA ASN A 137 -3.03 6.86 9.86
C ASN A 137 -2.99 6.26 8.45
N ALA A 138 -2.21 6.85 7.55
CA ALA A 138 -2.03 6.31 6.20
C ALA A 138 -1.34 4.93 6.24
N LEU A 139 -0.35 4.76 7.11
CA LEU A 139 0.34 3.47 7.31
C LEU A 139 -0.64 2.42 7.85
N ALA A 140 -1.41 2.77 8.87
CA ALA A 140 -2.40 1.88 9.47
C ALA A 140 -3.44 1.41 8.43
N LYS A 141 -3.97 2.34 7.63
CA LYS A 141 -4.94 2.01 6.57
C LYS A 141 -4.34 1.12 5.48
N ALA A 142 -3.09 1.37 5.07
CA ALA A 142 -2.41 0.54 4.08
C ALA A 142 -2.18 -0.88 4.60
N CYS A 143 -1.67 -1.01 5.83
CA CYS A 143 -1.49 -2.31 6.48
C CYS A 143 -2.82 -3.06 6.70
N SER A 144 -3.87 -2.36 7.14
CA SER A 144 -5.23 -2.89 7.28
C SER A 144 -5.79 -3.40 5.95
N LYS A 145 -5.60 -2.64 4.86
CA LYS A 145 -6.04 -3.04 3.52
C LYS A 145 -5.30 -4.29 3.02
N ILE A 146 -3.99 -4.36 3.22
CA ILE A 146 -3.22 -5.57 2.89
C ILE A 146 -3.63 -6.74 3.77
N HIS A 147 -3.81 -6.54 5.07
CA HIS A 147 -4.30 -7.58 5.96
C HIS A 147 -5.62 -8.15 5.47
N LYS A 148 -6.60 -7.29 5.12
CA LYS A 148 -7.90 -7.70 4.57
C LYS A 148 -7.77 -8.51 3.27
N VAL A 149 -6.76 -8.23 2.45
CA VAL A 149 -6.49 -8.95 1.19
C VAL A 149 -5.74 -10.26 1.44
N ASN A 150 -4.63 -10.23 2.19
CA ASN A 150 -3.74 -11.37 2.44
C ASN A 150 -4.37 -12.45 3.30
N LYS A 151 -5.15 -12.06 4.32
CA LYS A 151 -5.81 -13.01 5.21
C LYS A 151 -7.10 -13.56 4.65
N HIS A 152 -7.47 -13.18 3.40
CA HIS A 152 -8.76 -13.38 2.77
C HIS A 152 -9.79 -14.03 3.70
N TYR A 153 -10.22 -13.24 4.69
CA TYR A 153 -11.25 -13.56 5.68
C TYR A 153 -11.09 -14.80 6.59
N GLU A 154 -10.09 -15.68 6.43
CA GLU A 154 -9.96 -16.99 7.12
C GLU A 154 -10.01 -16.97 8.66
N LYS A 155 -9.82 -15.81 9.32
CA LYS A 155 -9.73 -15.73 10.79
C LYS A 155 -10.58 -14.64 11.45
N VAL A 156 -11.39 -13.90 10.68
CA VAL A 156 -12.12 -12.73 11.23
C VAL A 156 -13.51 -13.10 11.77
N LEU A 157 -13.96 -14.35 11.64
CA LEU A 157 -15.28 -14.76 12.16
C LEU A 157 -15.27 -16.19 12.70
N ASP A 158 -14.10 -16.70 13.12
CA ASP A 158 -14.07 -17.87 13.97
C ASP A 158 -14.59 -17.42 15.34
N TYR A 159 -15.88 -17.64 15.60
CA TYR A 159 -16.57 -17.12 16.79
C TYR A 159 -16.00 -17.68 18.10
N GLU A 160 -15.23 -18.78 18.02
CA GLU A 160 -14.47 -19.36 19.14
C GLU A 160 -13.16 -18.59 19.44
N ASP A 161 -12.53 -18.01 18.41
CA ASP A 161 -11.26 -17.29 18.52
C ASP A 161 -11.55 -15.79 18.27
N LYS A 162 -12.17 -15.14 19.26
CA LYS A 162 -12.57 -13.71 19.22
C LYS A 162 -11.56 -12.88 18.44
N VAL A 163 -12.01 -12.24 17.37
CA VAL A 163 -11.20 -11.28 16.64
C VAL A 163 -10.82 -10.14 17.56
N ASP A 164 -9.60 -10.21 18.03
CA ASP A 164 -9.03 -9.19 18.88
C ASP A 164 -8.37 -8.12 18.01
N SER A 165 -8.80 -6.88 18.17
CA SER A 165 -8.16 -5.72 17.55
C SER A 165 -6.66 -5.66 17.86
N ASN A 166 -6.21 -6.19 19.00
CA ASN A 166 -4.79 -6.31 19.32
C ASN A 166 -4.06 -7.30 18.40
N LYS A 167 -4.64 -8.49 18.15
CA LYS A 167 -4.08 -9.50 17.24
C LYS A 167 -3.99 -8.96 15.82
N ILE A 168 -5.03 -8.28 15.34
CA ILE A 168 -4.99 -7.61 14.03
C ILE A 168 -3.90 -6.53 14.01
N ALA A 169 -3.79 -5.70 15.05
CA ALA A 169 -2.74 -4.68 15.11
C ALA A 169 -1.33 -5.28 15.13
N GLU A 170 -1.13 -6.44 15.76
CA GLU A 170 0.13 -7.19 15.72
C GLU A 170 0.43 -7.73 14.32
N GLU A 171 -0.55 -8.36 13.66
CA GLU A 171 -0.39 -8.83 12.28
C GLU A 171 -0.12 -7.67 11.31
N MET A 172 -0.71 -6.50 11.54
CA MET A 172 -0.38 -5.27 10.80
C MET A 172 1.07 -4.82 11.02
N ARG A 173 1.65 -5.03 12.20
CA ARG A 173 3.09 -4.79 12.44
C ARG A 173 3.96 -5.77 11.67
N GLU A 174 3.57 -7.04 11.61
CA GLU A 174 4.30 -8.05 10.82
C GLU A 174 4.26 -7.75 9.32
N ILE A 175 3.12 -7.26 8.82
CA ILE A 175 2.97 -6.73 7.46
C ILE A 175 3.96 -5.57 7.25
N LEU A 176 4.02 -4.60 8.16
CA LEU A 176 4.99 -3.50 8.04
C LEU A 176 6.46 -3.95 8.11
N ARG A 177 6.76 -5.04 8.83
CA ARG A 177 8.10 -5.66 8.89
C ARG A 177 8.51 -6.33 7.60
N SER A 178 7.59 -7.03 6.96
CA SER A 178 7.84 -7.88 5.79
C SER A 178 7.85 -7.10 4.47
N ILE A 179 7.18 -5.96 4.39
CA ILE A 179 6.87 -5.28 3.12
C ILE A 179 7.88 -4.17 2.77
N LYS A 180 9.16 -4.34 3.14
CA LYS A 180 10.20 -3.31 2.97
C LYS A 180 10.41 -2.85 1.51
N ARG A 181 9.92 -3.59 0.49
CA ARG A 181 10.08 -3.25 -0.95
C ARG A 181 8.92 -3.65 -1.88
N ASP A 182 7.73 -3.96 -1.34
CA ASP A 182 6.59 -4.32 -2.19
C ASP A 182 6.04 -3.07 -2.90
N LYS A 183 6.12 -3.05 -4.23
CA LYS A 183 5.63 -1.94 -5.06
C LYS A 183 4.13 -1.71 -4.89
N THR A 184 3.34 -2.75 -4.65
CA THR A 184 1.88 -2.68 -4.49
C THR A 184 1.53 -1.99 -3.18
N PHE A 185 2.19 -2.36 -2.08
CA PHE A 185 2.01 -1.69 -0.79
C PHE A 185 2.46 -0.24 -0.84
N LEU A 186 3.65 0.02 -1.40
CA LEU A 186 4.20 1.36 -1.50
C LEU A 186 3.23 2.27 -2.28
N LYS A 187 2.68 1.79 -3.41
CA LYS A 187 1.67 2.51 -4.17
C LYS A 187 0.41 2.80 -3.34
N GLN A 188 -0.17 1.78 -2.69
CA GLN A 188 -1.36 1.96 -1.84
C GLN A 188 -1.11 2.93 -0.67
N PHE A 189 0.06 2.83 -0.03
CA PHE A 189 0.46 3.73 1.03
C PHE A 189 0.61 5.16 0.52
N ALA A 190 1.29 5.39 -0.60
CA ALA A 190 1.46 6.72 -1.16
C ALA A 190 0.13 7.36 -1.57
N GLU A 191 -0.80 6.60 -2.16
CA GLU A 191 -2.15 7.08 -2.47
C GLU A 191 -2.92 7.52 -1.21
N LEU A 192 -2.83 6.73 -0.14
CA LEU A 192 -3.47 7.01 1.15
C LEU A 192 -2.79 8.16 1.92
N ALA A 193 -1.47 8.25 1.86
CA ALA A 193 -0.69 9.32 2.46
C ALA A 193 -0.94 10.64 1.74
N LEU A 194 -0.93 10.63 0.39
CA LEU A 194 -1.25 11.80 -0.42
C LEU A 194 -2.66 12.28 -0.16
N SER A 195 -3.68 11.43 -0.23
CA SER A 195 -5.06 11.86 0.07
C SER A 195 -5.21 12.41 1.49
N SER A 196 -4.44 11.92 2.46
CA SER A 196 -4.44 12.45 3.83
C SER A 196 -3.70 13.78 3.95
N LEU A 197 -2.63 13.99 3.20
CA LEU A 197 -1.83 15.22 3.19
C LEU A 197 -2.47 16.33 2.35
N THR A 198 -3.03 16.00 1.19
CA THR A 198 -3.70 16.93 0.26
C THR A 198 -5.12 17.27 0.70
N SER A 199 -5.73 16.54 1.64
CA SER A 199 -6.99 16.99 2.28
C SER A 199 -6.86 18.34 3.02
N ARG A 200 -5.64 18.88 3.16
CA ARG A 200 -5.35 20.24 3.64
C ARG A 200 -5.07 21.27 2.54
N GLU A 201 -4.89 20.85 1.29
CA GLU A 201 -4.67 21.72 0.13
C GLU A 201 -5.75 21.41 -0.90
N SER A 202 -6.80 22.22 -0.83
CA SER A 202 -8.00 22.23 -1.68
C SER A 202 -7.73 22.18 -3.19
N ASP A 203 -8.59 21.44 -3.89
CA ASP A 203 -9.19 21.72 -5.21
C ASP A 203 -8.32 22.00 -6.46
N GLU A 204 -6.99 22.00 -6.43
CA GLU A 204 -6.16 22.34 -7.60
C GLU A 204 -5.11 21.28 -8.01
N LEU A 205 -5.49 20.00 -8.15
CA LEU A 205 -4.63 19.02 -8.85
C LEU A 205 -5.37 18.39 -10.03
N SER A 206 -5.39 19.15 -11.13
CA SER A 206 -5.95 18.82 -12.43
C SER A 206 -4.92 18.16 -13.36
N SER A 207 -4.79 16.83 -13.30
CA SER A 207 -4.53 15.86 -14.38
C SER A 207 -4.07 14.52 -13.76
N SER A 208 -4.38 13.38 -14.37
CA SER A 208 -3.96 12.06 -13.84
C SER A 208 -2.45 11.81 -13.96
N GLU A 209 -1.80 12.39 -14.98
CA GLU A 209 -0.37 12.21 -15.25
C GLU A 209 0.52 12.99 -14.27
N ASP A 210 0.13 14.22 -13.90
CA ASP A 210 0.87 15.01 -12.91
C ASP A 210 0.79 14.40 -11.52
N ARG A 211 -0.36 13.81 -11.17
CA ARG A 211 -0.56 13.09 -9.92
C ARG A 211 0.32 11.85 -9.82
N ASP A 212 0.44 11.07 -10.90
CA ASP A 212 1.28 9.87 -10.93
C ASP A 212 2.79 10.22 -10.86
N ALA A 213 3.23 11.29 -11.52
CA ALA A 213 4.60 11.80 -11.41
C ALA A 213 4.91 12.36 -10.00
N LEU A 214 3.93 13.00 -9.34
CA LEU A 214 4.04 13.46 -7.96
C LEU A 214 4.12 12.27 -6.98
N ILE A 215 3.26 11.27 -7.16
CA ILE A 215 3.27 9.99 -6.43
C ILE A 215 4.64 9.32 -6.59
N GLU A 216 5.15 9.23 -7.82
CA GLU A 216 6.43 8.59 -8.11
C GLU A 216 7.62 9.34 -7.48
N ASN A 217 7.61 10.67 -7.50
CA ASN A 217 8.65 11.48 -6.85
C ASN A 217 8.60 11.37 -5.31
N ILE A 218 7.40 11.41 -4.72
CA ILE A 218 7.18 11.27 -3.28
C ILE A 218 7.57 9.86 -2.80
N LEU A 219 7.25 8.83 -3.59
CA LEU A 219 7.65 7.44 -3.36
C LEU A 219 9.17 7.23 -3.43
N LYS A 220 9.83 7.74 -4.48
CA LYS A 220 11.24 7.43 -4.76
C LYS A 220 12.25 8.19 -3.88
N LYS A 221 11.96 9.44 -3.46
CA LYS A 221 12.96 10.28 -2.76
C LYS A 221 12.78 10.40 -1.24
N SER A 222 11.61 10.05 -0.70
CA SER A 222 11.23 10.48 0.66
C SER A 222 10.52 9.42 1.51
N ILE A 223 9.60 8.63 0.96
CA ILE A 223 8.75 7.73 1.75
C ILE A 223 9.38 6.39 2.13
N ILE A 224 10.07 5.72 1.21
CA ILE A 224 10.64 4.37 1.47
C ILE A 224 11.60 4.37 2.68
N PRO A 225 12.56 5.31 2.78
CA PRO A 225 13.44 5.37 3.95
C PRO A 225 12.70 5.59 5.28
N GLU A 226 11.55 6.28 5.24
CA GLU A 226 10.74 6.54 6.42
C GLU A 226 9.97 5.29 6.88
N ILE A 227 9.41 4.53 5.92
CA ILE A 227 8.78 3.24 6.19
C ILE A 227 9.83 2.26 6.73
N GLU A 228 11.02 2.23 6.14
CA GLU A 228 12.15 1.42 6.62
C GLU A 228 12.57 1.83 8.04
N PHE A 229 12.59 3.13 8.35
CA PHE A 229 12.89 3.65 9.68
C PHE A 229 11.85 3.18 10.71
N VAL A 230 10.57 3.39 10.45
CA VAL A 230 9.49 2.99 11.37
C VAL A 230 9.50 1.46 11.56
N SER A 231 9.65 0.71 10.47
CA SER A 231 9.75 -0.76 10.49
C SER A 231 10.94 -1.24 11.33
N ALA A 232 12.13 -0.66 11.14
CA ALA A 232 13.31 -0.99 11.92
C ALA A 232 13.18 -0.63 13.41
N CYS A 233 12.48 0.45 13.74
CA CYS A 233 12.20 0.82 15.14
C CYS A 233 11.26 -0.19 15.81
N ILE A 234 10.26 -0.72 15.08
CA ILE A 234 9.35 -1.78 15.58
C ILE A 234 10.10 -3.10 15.82
N ASP A 235 11.18 -3.37 15.08
CA ASP A 235 12.03 -4.55 15.27
C ASP A 235 12.96 -4.41 16.49
N SER A 236 13.23 -3.19 16.91
CA SER A 236 14.15 -2.89 18.00
C SER A 236 13.44 -2.74 19.33
N LYS A 237 14.02 -3.26 20.42
CA LYS A 237 13.65 -2.86 21.79
C LYS A 237 14.32 -1.55 22.22
N LEU A 238 14.95 -0.85 21.29
CA LEU A 238 15.75 0.34 21.56
C LEU A 238 14.83 1.56 21.65
N ASP A 239 15.20 2.50 22.54
CA ASP A 239 14.49 3.77 22.63
C ASP A 239 14.51 4.47 21.25
N PRO A 240 13.36 5.01 20.77
CA PRO A 240 13.26 5.71 19.49
C PRO A 240 14.33 6.79 19.26
N LYS A 241 14.84 7.40 20.34
CA LYS A 241 15.91 8.39 20.30
C LYS A 241 17.23 7.83 19.77
N TYR A 242 17.58 6.58 20.10
CA TYR A 242 18.81 5.95 19.61
C TYR A 242 18.67 5.50 18.15
N HIS A 243 17.48 5.09 17.74
CA HIS A 243 17.19 4.78 16.34
C HIS A 243 17.40 5.98 15.43
N ARG A 244 16.95 7.15 15.86
CA ARG A 244 17.20 8.41 15.15
C ARG A 244 18.69 8.68 14.95
N LEU A 245 19.50 8.43 15.97
CA LEU A 245 20.94 8.67 15.94
C LEU A 245 21.64 7.70 14.98
N ILE A 246 21.28 6.42 15.02
CA ILE A 246 21.80 5.37 14.13
C ILE A 246 21.42 5.64 12.68
N PHE A 247 20.17 6.04 12.41
CA PHE A 247 19.72 6.35 11.05
C PHE A 247 20.27 7.67 10.52
N ALA A 248 20.39 8.71 11.36
CA ALA A 248 21.05 9.96 10.98
C ALA A 248 22.52 9.72 10.61
N PHE A 249 23.18 8.80 11.32
CA PHE A 249 24.55 8.38 11.02
C PHE A 249 24.61 7.57 9.72
N LYS A 250 23.74 6.56 9.55
CA LYS A 250 23.63 5.76 8.33
C LYS A 250 23.36 6.64 7.10
N TYR A 251 22.44 7.60 7.22
CA TYR A 251 22.11 8.53 6.15
C TYR A 251 23.25 9.50 5.85
N SER A 252 23.92 10.02 6.88
CA SER A 252 25.12 10.85 6.70
C SER A 252 26.20 10.08 5.92
N ILE A 253 26.37 8.79 6.22
CA ILE A 253 27.27 7.90 5.48
C ILE A 253 26.79 7.69 4.05
N GLU A 254 25.51 7.38 3.81
CA GLU A 254 24.97 7.18 2.45
C GLU A 254 25.14 8.44 1.59
N LYS A 255 24.81 9.61 2.12
CA LYS A 255 24.97 10.91 1.45
C LYS A 255 26.44 11.26 1.21
N PHE A 256 27.31 10.91 2.16
CA PHE A 256 28.75 11.02 1.98
C PHE A 256 29.24 10.13 0.83
N ILE A 257 28.82 8.87 0.79
CA ILE A 257 29.16 7.93 -0.30
C ILE A 257 28.65 8.44 -1.64
N GLU A 258 27.42 8.97 -1.70
CA GLU A 258 26.85 9.54 -2.92
C GLU A 258 27.65 10.75 -3.41
N ASN A 259 28.03 11.66 -2.50
CA ASN A 259 28.87 12.80 -2.81
C ASN A 259 30.26 12.37 -3.28
N VAL A 260 30.89 11.39 -2.62
CA VAL A 260 32.19 10.85 -3.03
C VAL A 260 32.09 10.25 -4.43
N LYS A 261 31.04 9.45 -4.72
CA LYS A 261 30.79 8.91 -6.07
C LYS A 261 30.66 10.02 -7.10
N ARG A 262 29.90 11.08 -6.79
CA ARG A 262 29.72 12.22 -7.69
C ARG A 262 31.04 12.95 -7.97
N THR A 263 31.86 13.16 -6.94
CA THR A 263 33.18 13.77 -7.08
C THR A 263 34.11 12.91 -7.94
N ILE A 264 34.12 11.58 -7.74
CA ILE A 264 34.91 10.65 -8.57
C ILE A 264 34.46 10.71 -10.03
N ILE A 265 33.15 10.75 -10.30
CA ILE A 265 32.61 10.87 -11.66
C ILE A 265 33.05 12.19 -12.30
N ILE A 266 32.96 13.31 -11.59
CA ILE A 266 33.39 14.62 -12.09
C ILE A 266 34.90 14.60 -12.40
N PHE A 267 35.71 14.03 -11.49
CA PHE A 267 37.14 13.90 -11.69
C PHE A 267 37.49 13.06 -12.92
N LEU A 268 36.88 11.87 -13.05
CA LEU A 268 37.07 11.00 -14.22
C LEU A 268 36.67 11.70 -15.52
N THR A 269 35.54 12.40 -15.52
CA THR A 269 35.08 13.17 -16.69
C THR A 269 36.05 14.31 -17.02
N GLY A 270 36.63 14.97 -16.02
CA GLY A 270 37.64 16.00 -16.22
C GLY A 270 38.92 15.44 -16.84
N VAL A 271 39.40 14.30 -16.35
CA VAL A 271 40.60 13.61 -16.89
C VAL A 271 40.38 13.16 -18.32
N THR A 272 39.26 12.49 -18.63
CA THR A 272 38.97 12.05 -20.00
C THR A 272 38.84 13.22 -20.96
N THR A 273 38.16 14.30 -20.55
CA THR A 273 38.06 15.53 -21.35
C THR A 273 39.44 16.16 -21.58
N GLY A 274 40.28 16.22 -20.55
CA GLY A 274 41.64 16.76 -20.64
C GLY A 274 42.53 15.95 -21.61
N ILE A 275 42.47 14.62 -21.53
CA ILE A 275 43.18 13.73 -22.47
C ILE A 275 42.69 14.00 -23.90
N LEU A 276 41.38 14.11 -24.11
CA LEU A 276 40.80 14.31 -25.44
C LEU A 276 41.23 15.65 -26.05
N VAL A 277 41.23 16.73 -25.27
CA VAL A 277 41.74 18.05 -25.70
C VAL A 277 43.23 17.96 -26.03
N TYR A 278 44.02 17.30 -25.19
CA TYR A 278 45.46 17.15 -25.42
C TYR A 278 45.76 16.34 -26.68
N SER A 279 45.01 15.27 -26.94
CA SER A 279 45.10 14.48 -28.16
C SER A 279 44.79 15.31 -29.40
N ILE A 280 43.76 16.18 -29.36
CA ILE A 280 43.43 17.08 -30.48
C ILE A 280 44.59 18.05 -30.74
N ILE A 281 45.13 18.68 -29.68
CA ILE A 281 46.26 19.64 -29.82
C ILE A 281 47.47 18.97 -30.46
N ILE A 282 47.84 17.76 -30.01
CA ILE A 282 48.94 16.99 -30.61
C ILE A 282 48.65 16.69 -32.08
N LEU A 283 47.43 16.26 -32.40
CA LEU A 283 47.06 15.94 -33.79
C LEU A 283 47.16 17.18 -34.69
N THR A 284 46.71 18.34 -34.20
CA THR A 284 46.82 19.62 -34.91
C THR A 284 48.29 20.02 -35.12
N LEU A 285 49.14 19.87 -34.10
CA LEU A 285 50.58 20.15 -34.21
C LEU A 285 51.26 19.23 -35.23
N LEU A 286 50.95 17.93 -35.21
CA LEU A 286 51.46 16.97 -36.20
C LEU A 286 51.01 17.31 -37.61
N PHE A 287 49.76 17.73 -37.79
CA PHE A 287 49.24 18.18 -39.08
C PHE A 287 49.96 19.45 -39.58
N CYS A 288 50.17 20.45 -38.71
CA CYS A 288 50.93 21.65 -39.04
C CYS A 288 52.38 21.35 -39.43
N LEU A 289 53.05 20.45 -38.70
CA LEU A 289 54.41 20.01 -39.01
C LEU A 289 54.48 19.28 -40.37
N SER A 290 53.52 18.38 -40.64
CA SER A 290 53.42 17.70 -41.93
C SER A 290 53.19 18.68 -43.08
N TYR A 291 52.34 19.69 -42.88
CA TYR A 291 52.07 20.72 -43.88
C TYR A 291 53.31 21.58 -44.15
N MET A 292 54.01 22.02 -43.09
CA MET A 292 55.27 22.75 -43.23
C MET A 292 56.35 21.93 -43.94
N SER A 293 56.48 20.65 -43.63
CA SER A 293 57.42 19.76 -44.32
C SER A 293 57.08 19.61 -45.80
N GLY A 294 55.79 19.51 -46.15
CA GLY A 294 55.35 19.46 -47.54
C GLY A 294 55.64 20.75 -48.30
N ALA A 295 55.36 21.91 -47.68
CA ALA A 295 55.66 23.22 -48.26
C ALA A 295 57.18 23.45 -48.46
N LEU A 296 58.00 23.03 -47.49
CA LEU A 296 59.46 23.11 -47.59
C LEU A 296 60.01 22.23 -48.73
N ASN A 297 59.50 21.01 -48.88
CA ASN A 297 59.90 20.13 -49.99
C ASN A 297 59.52 20.70 -51.36
N LEU A 298 58.33 21.29 -51.48
CA LEU A 298 57.90 22.00 -52.70
C LEU A 298 58.81 23.19 -53.02
N PHE A 299 59.16 24.00 -52.00
CA PHE A 299 60.08 25.12 -52.16
C PHE A 299 61.48 24.65 -52.60
N LEU A 300 62.03 23.61 -51.97
CA LEU A 300 63.32 23.04 -52.36
C LEU A 300 63.32 22.38 -53.75
N SER A 301 62.16 21.95 -54.26
CA SER A 301 62.04 21.39 -55.61
C SER A 301 61.88 22.43 -56.72
N THR A 302 61.58 23.68 -56.35
CA THR A 302 61.36 24.79 -57.29
C THR A 302 62.55 25.76 -57.39
N VAL A 303 63.50 25.67 -56.45
CA VAL A 303 64.81 26.35 -56.47
C VAL A 303 65.85 25.44 -57.10
#